data_AF-A0A158ISU9-F1
#
_entry.id   AF-A0A158ISU9-F1
#
_cell.length_a   1.000
_cell.length_b   1.000
_cell.length_c   1.000
_cell.angle_alpha   90.00
_cell.angle_beta   90.00
_cell.angle_gamma   90.00
#
_symmetry.space_group_name_H-M   'P 1'
#
loop_
_entity.id
_entity.type
_entity.pdbx_description
1 polymer ?
#
loop_
_entity_poly.entity_id
_entity_poly.type
_entity_poly.pdbx_seq_one_letter_code
_entity_poly.pdbx_strand_id
1 'polypeptide(L)'
;MIIDETKPTQKLSETEHIMMSRFANRFFLDREVDLDAITGILDAARYAGTGANVQPWRVYVTAGTAKLTLTDAISHAHATSAAEHSSEYSYLPDPLPEPFASRRRESVRFSSARSVSRMMIATRVRRILLETAGSSTLRSG
;
A
#
# COMPACT_ATOMS: atom_id res chain seq x y z
N MET A 1 -18.24 31.29 -15.16
CA MET A 1 -16.92 31.97 -15.12
C MET A 1 -16.70 32.40 -13.68
N ILE A 2 -16.08 31.54 -12.88
CA ILE A 2 -15.61 31.86 -11.52
C ILE A 2 -14.15 31.38 -11.48
N ILE A 3 -13.30 32.38 -11.40
CA ILE A 3 -11.87 32.45 -11.13
C ILE A 3 -11.27 31.12 -10.62
N ASP A 4 -10.51 30.42 -11.47
CA ASP A 4 -9.51 29.47 -11.01
C ASP A 4 -8.28 30.30 -10.63
N GLU A 5 -8.31 30.84 -9.41
CA GLU A 5 -7.11 31.39 -8.82
C GLU A 5 -6.08 30.27 -8.74
N THR A 6 -5.05 30.37 -9.56
CA THR A 6 -3.85 29.54 -9.51
C THR A 6 -3.27 29.62 -8.11
N LYS A 7 -3.71 28.71 -7.23
CA LYS A 7 -3.12 28.55 -5.90
C LYS A 7 -1.63 28.31 -6.11
N PRO A 8 -0.75 29.08 -5.45
CA PRO A 8 0.68 28.87 -5.60
C PRO A 8 0.99 27.43 -5.24
N THR A 9 1.78 26.76 -6.09
CA THR A 9 2.25 25.39 -5.86
C THR A 9 3.13 25.38 -4.62
N GLN A 10 2.51 25.22 -3.45
CA GLN A 10 3.21 25.10 -2.19
C GLN A 10 4.03 23.82 -2.23
N LYS A 11 5.31 23.91 -1.84
CA LYS A 11 6.17 22.73 -1.71
C LYS A 11 5.54 21.80 -0.68
N LEU A 12 5.25 20.57 -1.07
CA LEU A 12 4.70 19.55 -0.17
C LEU A 12 5.65 19.34 1.01
N SER A 13 5.08 19.26 2.21
CA SER A 13 5.76 18.73 3.38
C SER A 13 6.10 17.26 3.18
N GLU A 14 7.05 16.75 3.96
CA GLU A 14 7.41 15.33 3.96
C GLU A 14 6.20 14.44 4.26
N THR A 15 5.36 14.86 5.21
CA THR A 15 4.13 14.15 5.57
C THR A 15 3.15 14.08 4.40
N GLU A 16 2.91 15.21 3.70
CA GLU A 16 2.04 15.22 2.52
C GLU A 16 2.61 14.34 1.41
N HIS A 17 3.93 14.34 1.23
CA HIS A 17 4.59 13.48 0.26
C HIS A 17 4.36 11.99 0.57
N ILE A 18 4.53 11.56 1.82
CA ILE A 18 4.28 10.19 2.26
C ILE A 18 2.80 9.81 2.03
N MET A 19 1.88 10.68 2.42
CA MET A 19 0.44 10.43 2.27
C MET A 19 0.02 10.27 0.80
N MET A 20 0.52 11.14 -0.08
CA MET A 20 0.16 11.14 -1.51
C MET A 20 0.91 10.08 -2.33
N SER A 21 2.12 9.71 -1.91
CA SER A 21 2.91 8.67 -2.60
C SER A 21 2.49 7.25 -2.26
N ARG A 22 1.82 7.02 -1.11
CA ARG A 22 1.34 5.70 -0.70
C ARG A 22 0.24 5.19 -1.62
N PHE A 23 0.44 4.02 -2.22
CA PHE A 23 -0.56 3.31 -3.02
C PHE A 23 -0.64 1.83 -2.63
N ALA A 24 -1.70 1.16 -3.08
CA ALA A 24 -1.86 -0.29 -2.88
C ALA A 24 -0.94 -1.05 -3.86
N ASN A 25 0.27 -1.40 -3.42
CA ASN A 25 1.22 -2.17 -4.21
C ASN A 25 0.83 -3.66 -4.25
N ARG A 26 0.89 -4.27 -5.44
CA ARG A 26 0.63 -5.71 -5.67
C ARG A 26 1.80 -6.44 -6.33
N PHE A 27 2.94 -5.76 -6.47
CA PHE A 27 4.14 -6.32 -7.08
C PHE A 27 5.31 -6.08 -6.13
N PHE A 28 5.78 -7.14 -5.48
CA PHE A 28 6.89 -7.10 -4.54
C PHE A 28 8.12 -7.76 -5.16
N LEU A 29 9.30 -7.25 -4.83
CA LEU A 29 10.55 -7.91 -5.16
C LEU A 29 10.74 -9.11 -4.24
N ASP A 30 11.47 -10.12 -4.71
CA ASP A 30 11.96 -11.21 -3.87
C ASP A 30 13.16 -10.74 -3.04
N ARG A 31 12.90 -9.75 -2.18
CA ARG A 31 13.88 -9.14 -1.29
C ARG A 31 13.24 -8.99 0.07
N GLU A 32 13.88 -9.60 1.07
CA GLU A 32 13.45 -9.49 2.45
C GLU A 32 13.60 -8.06 2.97
N VAL A 33 12.73 -7.70 3.92
CA VAL A 33 12.82 -6.43 4.66
C VAL A 33 13.53 -6.73 5.96
N ASP A 34 14.48 -5.87 6.32
CA ASP A 34 15.22 -5.98 7.58
C ASP A 34 14.26 -5.96 8.78
N LEU A 35 14.56 -6.78 9.78
CA LEU A 35 13.76 -6.87 10.99
C LEU A 35 13.69 -5.52 11.71
N ASP A 36 14.79 -4.77 11.74
CA ASP A 36 14.84 -3.45 12.38
C ASP A 36 13.92 -2.43 11.70
N ALA A 37 13.77 -2.54 10.37
CA ALA A 37 12.82 -1.70 9.64
C ALA A 37 11.37 -2.08 9.99
N ILE A 38 11.08 -3.38 10.12
CA ILE A 38 9.74 -3.87 10.52
C ILE A 38 9.40 -3.41 11.93
N THR A 39 10.32 -3.59 12.88
CA THR A 39 10.10 -3.18 14.28
C THR A 39 9.96 -1.67 14.41
N GLY A 40 10.74 -0.89 13.67
CA GLY A 40 10.60 0.57 13.60
C GLY A 40 9.23 1.02 13.08
N ILE A 41 8.69 0.34 12.06
CA ILE A 41 7.33 0.61 11.55
C ILE A 41 6.28 0.30 12.63
N LEU A 42 6.40 -0.84 13.31
CA LEU A 42 5.45 -1.25 14.35
C LEU A 42 5.52 -0.32 15.58
N ASP A 43 6.72 0.13 15.96
CA ASP A 43 6.89 1.08 17.05
C ASP A 43 6.35 2.47 16.70
N ALA A 44 6.41 2.90 15.44
CA ALA A 44 5.70 4.11 15.01
C ALA A 44 4.16 3.90 15.01
N ALA A 45 3.69 2.75 14.52
CA ALA A 45 2.26 2.46 14.36
C ALA A 45 1.49 2.36 15.70
N ARG A 46 2.16 1.96 16.79
CA ARG A 46 1.53 1.84 18.13
C ARG A 46 0.98 3.16 18.67
N TYR A 47 1.45 4.31 18.15
CA TYR A 47 1.00 5.65 18.56
C TYR A 47 -0.31 6.07 17.89
N ALA A 48 -0.93 5.22 17.08
CA ALA A 48 -2.26 5.49 16.53
C ALA A 48 -3.28 5.69 17.66
N GLY A 49 -4.04 6.78 17.61
CA GLY A 49 -5.08 7.05 18.60
C GLY A 49 -6.21 6.01 18.55
N THR A 50 -6.65 5.52 19.71
CA THR A 50 -7.84 4.66 19.85
C THR A 50 -8.81 5.22 20.87
N GLY A 51 -10.09 4.84 20.73
CA GLY A 51 -11.11 5.15 21.74
C GLY A 51 -10.67 4.63 23.10
N ALA A 52 -10.66 5.51 24.12
CA ALA A 52 -10.18 5.22 25.47
C ALA A 52 -8.76 4.62 25.54
N ASN A 53 -7.93 4.82 24.51
CA ASN A 53 -6.57 4.26 24.40
C ASN A 53 -6.48 2.73 24.62
N VAL A 54 -7.52 1.98 24.24
CA VAL A 54 -7.61 0.53 24.49
C VAL A 54 -6.64 -0.30 23.66
N GLN A 55 -6.10 0.26 22.56
CA GLN A 55 -5.06 -0.36 21.72
C GLN A 55 -5.36 -1.84 21.41
N PRO A 56 -6.50 -2.16 20.77
CA PRO A 56 -7.03 -3.53 20.72
C PRO A 56 -6.28 -4.42 19.71
N TRP A 57 -5.33 -3.87 18.96
CA TRP A 57 -4.63 -4.56 17.88
C TRP A 57 -3.73 -5.67 18.41
N ARG A 58 -3.77 -6.81 17.71
CA ARG A 58 -2.76 -7.87 17.78
C ARG A 58 -2.20 -8.05 16.38
N VAL A 59 -0.88 -7.92 16.25
CA VAL A 59 -0.19 -7.99 14.97
C VAL A 59 0.66 -9.25 14.93
N TYR A 60 0.46 -10.07 13.91
CA TYR A 60 1.29 -11.24 13.63
C TYR A 60 2.11 -10.95 12.38
N VAL A 61 3.45 -11.05 12.49
CA VAL A 61 4.37 -10.89 11.37
C VAL A 61 4.91 -12.25 10.99
N THR A 62 4.73 -12.65 9.73
CA THR A 62 5.24 -13.91 9.19
C THR A 62 6.30 -13.67 8.13
N ALA A 63 7.45 -14.33 8.26
CA ALA A 63 8.55 -14.31 7.31
C ALA A 63 9.06 -15.74 7.02
N GLY A 64 9.95 -15.88 6.03
CA GLY A 64 10.55 -17.16 5.66
C GLY A 64 9.53 -18.29 5.46
N THR A 65 9.83 -19.46 6.03
CA THR A 65 9.01 -20.68 5.91
C THR A 65 7.57 -20.48 6.40
N ALA A 66 7.35 -19.78 7.50
CA ALA A 66 6.00 -19.55 8.03
C ALA A 66 5.12 -18.79 7.04
N LYS A 67 5.69 -17.77 6.37
CA LYS A 67 4.98 -17.02 5.32
C LYS A 67 4.66 -17.92 4.13
N LEU A 68 5.61 -18.76 3.70
CA LEU A 68 5.42 -19.69 2.58
C LEU A 68 4.29 -20.68 2.88
N THR A 69 4.35 -21.36 4.02
CA THR A 69 3.32 -22.32 4.45
C THR A 69 1.94 -21.67 4.51
N LEU A 70 1.84 -20.45 5.07
CA LEU A 70 0.57 -19.72 5.12
C LEU A 70 0.05 -19.38 3.71
N THR A 71 0.93 -18.91 2.83
CA THR A 71 0.56 -18.51 1.46
C THR A 71 0.12 -19.71 0.63
N ASP A 72 0.81 -20.84 0.76
CA ASP A 72 0.49 -22.08 0.07
C ASP A 72 -0.86 -22.63 0.54
N ALA A 73 -1.11 -22.64 1.85
CA ALA A 73 -2.39 -23.08 2.40
C ALA A 73 -3.57 -22.22 1.92
N ILE A 74 -3.42 -20.89 1.93
CA ILE A 74 -4.46 -19.97 1.44
C ILE A 74 -4.69 -20.17 -0.06
N SER A 75 -3.61 -20.30 -0.84
CA SER A 75 -3.68 -20.47 -2.29
C SER A 75 -4.32 -21.81 -2.68
N HIS A 76 -3.99 -22.88 -1.94
CA HIS A 76 -4.60 -24.19 -2.11
C HIS A 76 -6.11 -24.14 -1.81
N ALA A 77 -6.50 -23.61 -0.65
CA ALA A 77 -7.91 -23.48 -0.27
C ALA A 77 -8.71 -22.65 -1.28
N HIS A 78 -8.10 -21.57 -1.81
CA HIS A 78 -8.71 -20.77 -2.87
C HIS A 78 -8.89 -21.56 -4.18
N ALA A 79 -7.95 -22.44 -4.54
CA ALA A 79 -8.04 -23.22 -5.77
C ALA A 79 -9.03 -24.39 -5.68
N THR A 80 -9.17 -25.02 -4.50
CA THR A 80 -9.95 -26.27 -4.35
C THR A 80 -11.33 -26.06 -3.74
N SER A 81 -11.49 -25.05 -2.88
CA SER A 81 -12.64 -24.94 -1.97
C SER A 81 -13.13 -23.49 -1.83
N ALA A 82 -12.96 -22.66 -2.88
CA ALA A 82 -13.31 -21.22 -2.82
C ALA A 82 -14.75 -20.95 -2.35
N ALA A 83 -15.70 -21.79 -2.76
CA ALA A 83 -17.12 -21.64 -2.44
C ALA A 83 -17.44 -21.97 -0.96
N GLU A 84 -16.55 -22.69 -0.27
CA GLU A 84 -16.71 -23.03 1.14
C GLU A 84 -16.30 -21.87 2.06
N HIS A 85 -15.61 -20.86 1.52
CA HIS A 85 -15.21 -19.70 2.29
C HIS A 85 -16.36 -18.69 2.46
N SER A 86 -16.82 -18.54 3.69
CA SER A 86 -17.67 -17.42 4.12
C SER A 86 -16.91 -16.49 5.06
N SER A 87 -16.96 -15.18 4.81
CA SER A 87 -16.40 -14.18 5.73
C SER A 87 -17.14 -14.20 7.06
N GLU A 88 -16.41 -14.19 8.18
CA GLU A 88 -16.99 -14.15 9.54
C GLU A 88 -17.77 -12.85 9.79
N TYR A 89 -17.39 -11.77 9.10
CA TYR A 89 -18.02 -10.45 9.22
C TYR A 89 -18.30 -9.85 7.85
N SER A 90 -19.38 -9.08 7.75
CA SER A 90 -19.66 -8.29 6.54
C SER A 90 -18.80 -7.03 6.54
N TYR A 91 -17.78 -6.99 5.68
CA TYR A 91 -16.83 -5.87 5.61
C TYR A 91 -17.41 -4.62 4.93
N LEU A 92 -18.37 -4.80 4.02
CA LEU A 92 -19.04 -3.71 3.31
C LEU A 92 -20.55 -3.87 3.43
N PRO A 93 -21.32 -2.77 3.43
CA PRO A 93 -22.78 -2.84 3.27
C PRO A 93 -23.16 -3.63 2.02
N ASP A 94 -24.24 -4.41 2.12
CA ASP A 94 -24.86 -5.10 1.00
C ASP A 94 -26.37 -4.79 0.98
N PRO A 95 -26.88 -4.05 -0.03
CA PRO A 95 -26.15 -3.51 -1.17
C PRO A 95 -25.25 -2.33 -0.80
N LEU A 96 -24.13 -2.18 -1.51
CA LEU A 96 -23.25 -1.02 -1.38
C LEU A 96 -23.90 0.20 -2.07
N PRO A 97 -24.18 1.32 -1.37
CA PRO A 97 -24.85 2.47 -1.99
C PRO A 97 -23.97 3.21 -3.01
N GLU A 98 -24.58 3.93 -3.95
CA GLU A 98 -23.86 4.88 -4.81
C GLU A 98 -23.41 6.11 -4.00
N PRO A 99 -22.23 6.71 -4.28
CA PRO A 99 -21.32 6.43 -5.41
C PRO A 99 -20.31 5.31 -5.17
N PHE A 100 -20.38 4.61 -4.03
CA PHE A 100 -19.35 3.67 -3.60
C PHE A 100 -19.35 2.36 -4.42
N ALA A 101 -20.53 1.91 -4.86
CA ALA A 101 -20.66 0.80 -5.81
C ALA A 101 -19.93 1.09 -7.13
N SER A 102 -20.09 2.29 -7.69
CA SER A 102 -19.34 2.71 -8.89
C SER A 102 -17.83 2.73 -8.68
N ARG A 103 -17.35 3.29 -7.55
CA ARG A 103 -15.91 3.31 -7.21
C ARG A 103 -15.32 1.91 -7.06
N ARG A 104 -16.07 0.97 -6.46
CA ARG A 104 -15.63 -0.44 -6.32
C ARG A 104 -15.47 -1.10 -7.69
N ARG A 105 -16.45 -0.92 -8.59
CA ARG A 105 -16.41 -1.46 -9.95
C ARG A 105 -15.20 -0.94 -10.74
N GLU A 106 -14.89 0.35 -10.64
CA GLU A 106 -13.72 0.95 -11.29
C GLU A 106 -12.40 0.40 -10.75
N SER A 107 -12.27 0.24 -9.43
CA SER A 107 -11.06 -0.31 -8.79
C SER A 107 -10.76 -1.76 -9.21
N VAL A 108 -11.81 -2.59 -9.34
CA VAL A 108 -11.67 -3.96 -9.85
C VAL A 108 -11.17 -3.96 -11.29
N ARG A 109 -11.73 -3.10 -12.15
CA ARG A 109 -11.29 -2.94 -13.55
C ARG A 109 -9.81 -2.53 -13.65
N PHE A 110 -9.34 -1.63 -12.80
CA PHE A 110 -7.93 -1.24 -12.77
C PHE A 110 -7.00 -2.40 -12.37
N SER A 111 -7.46 -3.25 -11.45
CA SER A 111 -6.69 -4.41 -10.97
C SER A 111 -6.64 -5.54 -12.00
N SER A 112 -7.69 -5.72 -12.82
CA SER A 112 -7.72 -6.74 -13.89
C SER A 112 -7.09 -6.26 -15.21
N ALA A 113 -7.14 -4.97 -15.52
CA ALA A 113 -6.62 -4.40 -16.77
C ALA A 113 -5.09 -4.23 -16.80
N ARG A 114 -4.37 -4.60 -15.74
CA ARG A 114 -2.93 -4.40 -15.63
C ARG A 114 -2.22 -5.67 -15.16
N SER A 115 -2.15 -6.64 -16.06
CA SER A 115 -0.93 -7.43 -16.23
C SER A 115 0.17 -6.45 -16.67
N VAL A 116 0.72 -5.70 -15.71
CA VAL A 116 1.73 -4.67 -15.95
C VAL A 116 2.97 -5.37 -16.45
N SER A 117 3.32 -5.16 -17.72
CA SER A 117 4.61 -5.54 -18.29
C SER A 117 5.75 -5.21 -17.32
N ARG A 118 6.60 -6.20 -17.04
CA ARG A 118 7.83 -6.11 -16.22
C ARG A 118 8.68 -4.85 -16.50
N MET A 119 8.52 -4.22 -17.66
CA MET A 119 9.16 -2.97 -18.08
C MET A 119 8.83 -1.74 -17.20
N MET A 120 7.64 -1.61 -16.61
CA MET A 120 7.25 -0.40 -15.86
C MET A 120 7.89 -0.30 -14.46
N ILE A 121 8.34 -1.40 -13.87
CA ILE A 121 9.02 -1.42 -12.56
C ILE A 121 10.42 -0.79 -12.68
N ALA A 122 11.14 -1.08 -13.77
CA ALA A 122 12.47 -0.55 -14.01
C ALA A 122 12.48 0.97 -14.24
N THR A 123 11.48 1.51 -14.95
CA THR A 123 11.45 2.94 -15.29
C THR A 123 11.18 3.85 -14.09
N ARG A 124 10.42 3.40 -13.08
CA ARG A 124 10.09 4.25 -11.93
C ARG A 124 11.12 4.20 -10.81
N VAL A 125 11.77 3.06 -10.57
CA VAL A 125 12.89 2.95 -9.63
C VAL A 125 14.11 3.72 -10.13
N ARG A 126 14.40 3.69 -11.44
CA ARG A 126 15.52 4.44 -12.03
C ARG A 126 15.35 5.96 -11.91
N ARG A 127 14.11 6.47 -11.90
CA ARG A 127 13.83 7.90 -11.72
C ARG A 127 14.12 8.38 -10.30
N ILE A 128 13.73 7.61 -9.29
CA ILE A 128 13.97 7.93 -7.87
C ILE A 128 15.48 7.89 -7.55
N LEU A 129 16.22 6.92 -8.09
CA LEU A 129 17.67 6.83 -7.89
C LEU A 129 18.46 7.95 -8.57
N LEU A 130 18.02 8.42 -9.75
CA LEU A 130 18.67 9.55 -10.44
C LEU A 130 18.36 10.91 -9.79
N GLU A 131 17.16 11.08 -9.22
CA GLU A 131 16.79 12.28 -8.47
C GLU A 131 17.54 12.39 -7.13
N THR A 132 17.88 11.26 -6.51
CA THR A 132 18.67 11.24 -5.26
C THR A 132 20.17 11.46 -5.51
N ALA A 133 20.69 11.04 -6.67
CA ALA A 133 22.10 11.25 -7.04
C ALA A 133 22.41 12.69 -7.50
N GLY A 134 21.41 13.43 -8.01
CA GLY A 134 21.59 14.81 -8.51
C GLY A 134 21.69 15.91 -7.43
N SER A 135 21.45 15.59 -6.16
CA SER A 135 21.42 16.58 -5.07
C SER A 135 22.73 16.70 -4.26
N SER A 136 23.83 16.05 -4.68
CA SER A 136 25.08 16.00 -3.89
C SER A 136 26.28 16.80 -4.44
N THR A 137 26.12 17.61 -5.49
CA THR A 137 27.19 18.50 -5.96
C THR A 137 26.72 19.94 -6.00
N LEU A 138 26.96 20.68 -4.90
CA LEU A 138 27.31 22.12 -4.86
C LEU A 138 27.36 22.60 -3.39
N ARG A 139 28.50 22.37 -2.72
CA ARG A 139 29.01 23.24 -1.64
C ARG A 139 30.51 22.97 -1.40
N SER A 140 31.34 23.60 -2.20
CA SER A 140 32.73 23.92 -1.87
C SER A 140 33.15 25.13 -2.71
N GLY A 141 33.41 26.25 -2.05
CA GLY A 141 33.72 27.55 -2.65
C GLY A 141 33.29 28.66 -1.70
#